data_AF-A0A2T6B9K3-F1
#
_entry.id   AF-A0A2T6B9K3-F1
#
_cell.length_a   1.000
_cell.length_b   1.000
_cell.length_c   1.000
_cell.angle_alpha   90.00
_cell.angle_beta   90.00
_cell.angle_gamma   90.00
#
_symmetry.space_group_name_H-M   'P 1'
#
loop_
_entity.id
_entity.type
_entity.pdbx_description
1 polymer ?
#
loop_
_entity_poly.entity_id
_entity_poly.type
_entity_poly.pdbx_seq_one_letter_code
_entity_poly.pdbx_strand_id
1 'polypeptide(L)'
;MIIAGLGIGPLPVHVAQRDVQDGLLWQTPPYEDLPPVDVHLVWNPRSVMNRAETILLDMIRDAIEANPIEERTYLPDLRPG
;
A
#
# COMPACT_ATOMS: atom_id res chain seq x y z
N MET A 1 -10.34 12.76 -7.37
CA MET A 1 -10.31 14.24 -7.28
C MET A 1 -8.97 14.82 -7.75
N ILE A 2 -7.83 14.23 -7.35
CA ILE A 2 -6.49 14.71 -7.77
C ILE A 2 -6.33 14.68 -9.30
N ILE A 3 -6.57 13.54 -9.95
CA ILE A 3 -6.53 13.42 -11.43
C ILE A 3 -7.48 14.41 -12.14
N ALA A 4 -8.58 14.80 -11.50
CA ALA A 4 -9.52 15.78 -12.04
C ALA A 4 -9.06 17.24 -11.85
N GLY A 5 -7.85 17.47 -11.32
CA GLY A 5 -7.28 18.80 -11.09
C GLY A 5 -7.82 19.54 -9.87
N LEU A 6 -8.52 18.85 -8.95
CA LEU A 6 -9.21 19.49 -7.81
C LEU A 6 -8.36 19.61 -6.54
N GLY A 7 -7.06 19.32 -6.61
CA GLY A 7 -6.13 19.46 -5.48
C GLY A 7 -5.01 18.44 -5.47
N ILE A 8 -4.29 18.38 -4.36
CA ILE A 8 -3.20 17.43 -4.07
C ILE A 8 -3.59 16.52 -2.90
N GLY A 9 -2.95 15.36 -2.77
CA GLY A 9 -3.17 14.47 -1.63
C GLY A 9 -2.18 13.32 -1.56
N PRO A 10 -2.03 12.71 -0.38
CA PRO A 10 -1.16 11.56 -0.19
C PRO A 10 -1.76 10.34 -0.88
N LEU A 11 -0.92 9.58 -1.59
CA LEU A 11 -1.25 8.31 -2.21
C LEU A 11 -0.14 7.31 -1.87
N PRO A 12 -0.47 6.02 -1.64
CA PRO A 12 0.56 5.00 -1.54
C PRO A 12 1.42 4.99 -2.79
N VAL A 13 2.74 4.90 -2.61
CA VAL A 13 3.72 5.01 -3.70
C VAL A 13 3.40 4.05 -4.85
N HIS A 14 3.16 2.78 -4.54
CA HIS A 14 2.84 1.75 -5.53
C HIS A 14 1.52 1.99 -6.27
N VAL A 15 0.57 2.72 -5.66
CA VAL A 15 -0.71 3.09 -6.32
C VAL A 15 -0.47 4.23 -7.29
N ALA A 16 0.28 5.26 -6.90
CA ALA A 16 0.54 6.43 -7.74
C ALA A 16 1.56 6.17 -8.86
N GLN A 17 2.38 5.12 -8.74
CA GLN A 17 3.51 4.85 -9.64
C GLN A 17 3.09 4.78 -11.12
N ARG A 18 1.92 4.22 -11.42
CA ARG A 18 1.42 4.12 -12.80
C ARG A 18 1.00 5.49 -13.34
N ASP A 19 0.23 6.24 -12.57
CA ASP A 19 -0.26 7.57 -12.97
C ASP A 19 0.89 8.58 -13.13
N VAL A 20 1.96 8.44 -12.35
CA VAL A 20 3.19 9.23 -12.52
C VAL A 20 3.94 8.84 -13.81
N GLN A 21 4.08 7.54 -14.09
CA GLN A 21 4.69 7.07 -15.34
C GLN A 21 3.91 7.53 -16.58
N ASP A 22 2.58 7.54 -16.50
CA ASP A 22 1.69 7.98 -17.58
C ASP A 22 1.55 9.52 -17.65
N GLY A 23 2.23 10.27 -16.77
CA GLY A 23 2.23 11.74 -16.75
C GLY A 23 0.92 12.38 -16.28
N LEU A 24 0.03 11.59 -15.67
CA LEU A 24 -1.25 12.05 -15.11
C LEU A 24 -1.07 12.71 -13.75
N LEU A 25 -0.08 12.26 -12.98
CA LEU A 25 0.30 12.79 -11.67
C LEU A 25 1.79 13.11 -11.63
N TRP A 26 2.18 13.93 -10.66
CA TRP A 26 3.59 14.16 -10.30
C TRP A 26 3.71 14.24 -8.78
N GLN A 27 4.86 13.84 -8.24
CA GLN A 27 5.12 13.94 -6.80
C GLN A 27 5.38 15.40 -6.41
N THR A 28 4.80 15.82 -5.29
CA THR A 28 5.12 17.09 -4.61
C THR A 28 6.14 16.83 -3.48
N PRO A 29 6.88 17.86 -3.01
CA PRO A 29 7.75 17.69 -1.85
C PRO A 29 7.00 17.10 -0.64
N PRO A 30 7.66 16.26 0.19
CA PRO A 30 9.05 15.80 0.07
C PRO A 30 9.23 14.75 -1.04
N TYR A 31 10.40 14.74 -1.68
CA TYR A 31 10.72 13.79 -2.75
C TYR A 31 11.26 12.46 -2.22
N GLU A 32 11.91 12.50 -1.06
CA GLU A 32 12.55 11.39 -0.36
C GLU A 32 12.01 11.32 1.08
N ASP A 33 12.37 10.27 1.81
CA ASP A 33 12.00 10.08 3.22
C ASP A 33 10.49 10.28 3.49
N LEU A 34 9.67 9.74 2.59
CA LEU A 34 8.22 9.79 2.72
C LEU A 34 7.79 9.11 4.03
N PRO A 35 6.77 9.65 4.72
CA PRO A 35 6.30 9.08 5.97
C PRO A 35 5.79 7.64 5.72
N PRO A 36 6.26 6.64 6.48
CA PRO A 36 5.80 5.27 6.35
C PRO A 36 4.34 5.16 6.80
N VAL A 37 3.60 4.26 6.17
CA VAL A 37 2.24 3.90 6.55
C VAL A 37 2.17 2.39 6.72
N ASP A 38 1.91 1.96 7.95
CA ASP A 38 1.81 0.54 8.28
C ASP A 38 0.41 -0.03 7.97
N VAL A 39 0.37 -1.28 7.53
CA VAL A 39 -0.86 -2.03 7.28
C VAL A 39 -0.93 -3.21 8.25
N HIS A 40 -2.02 -3.31 9.00
CA HIS A 40 -2.22 -4.35 10.02
C HIS A 40 -3.40 -5.25 9.69
N LEU A 41 -3.22 -6.56 9.88
CA LEU A 41 -4.31 -7.54 9.86
C LEU A 41 -4.95 -7.60 11.25
N VAL A 42 -6.27 -7.39 11.31
CA VAL A 42 -7.04 -7.42 12.56
C VAL A 42 -8.27 -8.30 12.39
N TRP A 43 -8.52 -9.15 13.38
CA TRP A 43 -9.75 -9.94 13.49
C TRP A 43 -10.14 -10.08 14.97
N ASN A 44 -11.42 -10.39 15.23
CA ASN A 44 -11.89 -10.68 16.57
C ASN A 44 -11.77 -12.19 16.85
N PRO A 45 -10.96 -12.63 17.83
CA PRO A 45 -10.84 -14.06 18.17
C PRO A 45 -12.14 -14.73 18.63
N ARG A 46 -13.14 -13.92 19.04
CA ARG A 46 -14.46 -14.41 19.48
C ARG A 46 -15.50 -14.49 18.36
N SER A 47 -15.17 -14.08 17.13
CA SER A 47 -16.10 -14.17 16.01
C SER A 47 -16.28 -15.61 15.56
N VAL A 48 -17.51 -16.04 15.34
CA VAL A 48 -17.81 -17.32 14.69
C VAL A 48 -17.55 -17.15 13.20
N MET A 49 -16.49 -17.78 12.70
CA MET A 49 -16.11 -17.76 11.29
C MET A 49 -16.66 -18.99 10.58
N ASN A 50 -17.17 -18.79 9.36
CA ASN A 50 -17.47 -19.91 8.46
C ASN A 50 -16.17 -20.49 7.88
N ARG A 51 -16.29 -21.64 7.21
CA ARG A 51 -15.12 -22.35 6.64
C ARG A 51 -14.29 -21.49 5.69
N ALA A 52 -14.92 -20.65 4.85
CA ALA A 52 -14.22 -19.82 3.90
C ALA A 52 -13.47 -18.67 4.58
N GLU A 53 -14.07 -18.06 5.62
CA GLU A 53 -13.44 -17.00 6.41
C GLU A 53 -12.20 -17.51 7.17
N THR A 54 -12.27 -18.71 7.77
CA THR A 54 -11.11 -19.34 8.40
C THR A 54 -9.98 -19.58 7.41
N ILE A 55 -10.30 -20.15 6.24
CA ILE A 55 -9.29 -20.40 5.20
C ILE A 55 -8.66 -19.08 4.72
N LEU A 56 -9.47 -18.03 4.52
CA LEU A 56 -8.95 -16.73 4.13
C LEU A 56 -8.01 -16.14 5.19
N LEU A 57 -8.39 -16.19 6.47
CA LEU A 57 -7.56 -15.68 7.55
C LEU A 57 -6.22 -16.42 7.61
N ASP A 58 -6.23 -17.75 7.50
CA ASP A 58 -5.01 -18.55 7.51
C ASP A 58 -4.13 -18.24 6.29
N MET A 59 -4.70 -18.16 5.09
CA MET A 59 -3.94 -17.78 3.88
C MET A 59 -3.28 -16.39 4.00
N ILE A 60 -3.99 -15.40 4.57
CA ILE A 60 -3.41 -14.06 4.75
C ILE A 60 -2.28 -14.11 5.79
N ARG A 61 -2.47 -14.85 6.90
CA ARG A 61 -1.44 -15.00 7.93
C ARG A 61 -0.19 -15.68 7.38
N ASP A 62 -0.36 -16.78 6.65
CA ASP A 62 0.74 -17.51 6.00
C ASP A 62 1.48 -16.62 4.99
N ALA A 63 0.73 -15.84 4.19
CA ALA A 63 1.34 -14.88 3.26
C ALA A 63 2.13 -13.79 4.00
N ILE A 64 1.65 -13.28 5.13
CA ILE A 64 2.38 -12.28 5.92
C ILE A 64 3.66 -12.87 6.51
N GLU A 65 3.64 -14.13 6.96
CA GLU A 65 4.81 -14.82 7.53
C GLU A 65 5.85 -15.17 6.46
N ALA A 66 5.40 -15.61 5.29
CA ALA A 66 6.27 -15.98 4.18
C ALA A 66 6.98 -14.80 3.50
N ASN A 67 6.45 -13.58 3.64
CA ASN A 67 6.99 -12.38 3.01
C ASN A 67 7.50 -11.41 4.09
N PRO A 68 8.83 -11.24 4.30
CA PRO A 68 9.39 -10.24 5.21
C PRO A 68 8.86 -8.82 4.97
N ILE A 69 8.97 -7.95 5.98
CA ILE A 69 8.41 -6.59 5.88
C ILE A 69 9.15 -5.76 4.83
N GLU A 70 10.43 -6.03 4.63
CA GLU A 70 11.30 -5.38 3.65
C GLU A 70 10.81 -5.65 2.22
N GLU A 71 10.33 -6.87 1.95
CA GLU A 71 9.79 -7.28 0.64
C GLU A 71 8.38 -6.71 0.37
N ARG A 72 7.73 -6.20 1.42
CA ARG A 72 6.38 -5.60 1.35
C ARG A 72 6.37 -4.10 1.64
N THR A 73 7.55 -3.49 1.69
CA THR A 73 7.73 -2.05 1.81
C THR A 73 7.95 -1.46 0.41
N TYR A 74 7.07 -0.55 0.01
CA TYR A 74 7.11 0.07 -1.31
C TYR A 74 7.83 1.42 -1.21
N LEU A 75 9.10 1.43 -1.61
CA LEU A 75 9.87 2.66 -1.76
C LEU A 75 9.61 3.27 -3.15
N PRO A 76 9.65 4.61 -3.29
CA PRO A 76 9.60 5.22 -4.60
C PRO A 76 10.84 4.82 -5.42
N ASP A 77 10.64 4.36 -6.65
CA ASP A 77 11.72 4.21 -7.63
C ASP A 77 12.24 5.62 -7.99
N LEU A 78 13.16 6.16 -7.19
CA LEU A 78 13.79 7.45 -7.43
C LEU A 78 14.79 7.34 -8.58
N ARG A 79 14.31 7.55 -9.81
CA ARG A 79 15.17 8.08 -10.87
C ARG A 79 14.97 9.59 -10.92
N PRO A 80 15.96 10.40 -10.51
CA PRO A 80 15.96 11.81 -10.87
C PRO A 80 16.10 11.89 -12.39
N GLY A 81 15.07 12.43 -13.04
CA GLY A 81 15.13 12.94 -14.41
C GLY A 81 15.63 14.38 -14.40
#